data_AF-A0A2J6S5W2-F1
#
_entry.id   AF-A0A2J6S5W2-F1
#
_cell.length_a   1.000
_cell.length_b   1.000
_cell.length_c   1.000
_cell.angle_alpha   90.00
_cell.angle_beta   90.00
_cell.angle_gamma   90.00
#
_symmetry.space_group_name_H-M   'P 1'
#
loop_
_entity.id
_entity.type
_entity.pdbx_description
1 polymer ?
#
loop_
_entity_poly.entity_id
_entity_poly.type
_entity_poly.pdbx_seq_one_letter_code
_entity_poly.pdbx_strand_id
1 'polypeptide(L)'
;FYIILPWVICAILFTFLVITQTIHRSHRAHDTYETGFDTEFNFANGALGMKKVKFISDIHIDPNGTVYLSQDPDGPHYVGPPSPDIDQAWDDMLLNGGEYG
;
A
#
# COMPACT_ATOMS: atom_id res chain seq x y z
N PHE A 1 46.51 -22.10 22.24
CA PHE A 1 46.10 -21.25 21.11
C PHE A 1 45.06 -21.91 20.20
N TYR A 2 45.23 -23.17 19.76
CA TYR A 2 44.30 -23.84 18.84
C TYR A 2 42.86 -24.06 19.36
N ILE A 3 42.66 -24.15 20.68
CA ILE A 3 41.33 -24.37 21.28
C ILE A 3 40.43 -23.11 21.22
N ILE A 4 41.03 -21.92 21.20
CA ILE A 4 40.29 -20.64 21.25
C ILE A 4 39.89 -20.16 19.85
N LEU A 5 40.68 -20.55 18.84
CA LEU A 5 40.51 -20.19 17.44
C LEU A 5 39.11 -20.53 16.86
N PRO A 6 38.55 -21.75 17.04
CA PRO A 6 37.20 -22.05 16.56
C PRO A 6 36.11 -21.23 17.25
N TRP A 7 36.28 -20.92 18.55
CA TRP A 7 35.32 -20.11 19.29
C TRP A 7 35.27 -18.66 18.79
N VAL A 8 36.44 -18.08 18.49
CA VAL A 8 36.55 -16.74 17.91
C VAL A 8 35.93 -16.70 16.51
N ILE A 9 36.16 -17.72 15.68
CA ILE A 9 35.52 -17.80 14.35
C ILE A 9 33.99 -17.87 14.48
N CYS A 10 33.46 -18.70 15.39
CA CYS A 10 32.02 -18.79 15.63
C CYS A 10 31.43 -17.45 16.11
N ALA A 11 32.12 -16.74 17.01
CA ALA A 11 31.66 -15.43 17.49
C ALA A 11 31.64 -14.39 16.35
N ILE A 12 32.64 -14.39 15.48
CA ILE A 12 32.69 -13.49 14.31
C ILE A 12 31.57 -13.82 13.32
N LEU A 13 31.36 -15.10 13.00
CA LEU A 13 30.29 -15.51 12.09
C LEU A 13 28.90 -15.20 12.65
N PHE A 14 28.70 -15.42 13.95
CA PHE A 14 27.43 -15.12 14.61
C PHE A 14 27.12 -13.62 14.61
N THR A 15 28.11 -12.78 14.95
CA THR A 15 27.95 -11.32 14.92
C THR A 15 27.70 -10.82 13.50
N PHE A 16 28.39 -11.35 12.49
CA PHE A 16 28.15 -11.04 11.09
C PHE A 16 26.72 -11.43 10.65
N LEU A 17 26.25 -12.62 11.02
CA LEU A 17 24.88 -13.06 10.74
C LEU A 17 23.83 -12.18 11.43
N VAL A 18 24.05 -11.80 12.68
CA VAL A 18 23.13 -10.91 13.40
C VAL A 18 23.06 -9.54 12.72
N ILE A 19 24.20 -8.95 12.34
CA ILE A 19 24.25 -7.65 11.66
C ILE A 19 23.50 -7.72 10.32
N THR A 20 23.80 -8.72 9.50
CA THR A 20 23.15 -8.89 8.19
C THR A 20 21.65 -9.13 8.32
N GLN A 21 21.21 -9.92 9.31
CA GLN A 21 19.79 -10.15 9.58
C GLN A 21 19.06 -8.88 10.04
N THR A 22 19.69 -8.06 10.89
CA THR A 22 19.10 -6.80 11.36
C THR A 22 18.97 -5.80 10.23
N ILE A 23 20.00 -5.66 9.38
CA ILE A 23 19.95 -4.79 8.20
C ILE A 23 18.86 -5.27 7.23
N HIS A 24 18.82 -6.56 6.92
CA HIS A 24 17.84 -7.13 6.00
C HIS A 24 16.39 -6.99 6.52
N ARG A 25 16.16 -7.20 7.83
CA ARG A 25 14.86 -6.92 8.46
C ARG A 25 14.50 -5.45 8.41
N SER A 26 15.47 -4.55 8.60
CA SER A 26 15.24 -3.11 8.51
C SER A 26 14.87 -2.66 7.11
N HIS A 27 15.41 -3.30 6.06
CA HIS A 27 15.01 -3.03 4.68
C HIS A 27 13.59 -3.53 4.39
N ARG A 28 13.25 -4.76 4.81
CA ARG A 28 11.89 -5.31 4.65
C ARG A 28 10.82 -4.62 5.48
N ALA A 29 11.20 -3.94 6.56
CA ALA A 29 10.24 -3.21 7.40
C ALA A 29 9.77 -1.89 6.76
N HIS A 30 10.39 -1.46 5.66
CA HIS A 30 10.07 -0.20 4.96
C HIS A 30 9.27 -0.40 3.68
N ASP A 31 8.67 -1.57 3.48
CA ASP A 31 7.73 -1.80 2.39
C ASP A 31 6.38 -1.18 2.78
N THR A 32 6.07 -0.04 2.19
CA THR A 32 4.81 0.67 2.37
C THR A 32 4.16 0.87 1.02
N TYR A 33 2.87 1.16 1.00
CA TYR A 33 2.18 1.58 -0.22
C TYR A 33 2.99 2.65 -0.98
N GLU A 34 3.63 3.60 -0.29
CA GLU A 34 4.37 4.70 -0.92
C GLU A 34 5.74 4.29 -1.49
N THR A 35 6.34 3.21 -0.98
CA THR A 35 7.71 2.77 -1.31
C THR A 35 7.74 1.46 -2.12
N GLY A 36 6.58 0.85 -2.32
CA GLY A 36 6.41 -0.43 -3.00
C GLY A 36 6.64 -1.63 -2.08
N PHE A 37 6.12 -2.79 -2.48
CA PHE A 37 6.31 -4.06 -1.78
C PHE A 37 7.33 -4.94 -2.51
N ASP A 38 8.14 -5.72 -1.77
CA ASP A 38 9.08 -6.71 -2.32
C ASP A 38 8.43 -7.70 -3.32
N THR A 39 7.11 -7.91 -3.21
CA THR A 39 6.33 -8.80 -4.08
C THR A 39 5.88 -8.16 -5.37
N GLU A 40 6.04 -6.84 -5.54
CA GLU A 40 5.67 -6.13 -6.75
C GLU A 40 6.72 -6.39 -7.85
N PHE A 41 6.26 -6.51 -9.10
CA PHE A 41 7.16 -6.66 -10.22
C PHE A 41 7.97 -5.35 -10.36
N ASN A 42 9.28 -5.41 -10.10
CA ASN A 42 10.22 -4.28 -10.16
C ASN A 42 10.10 -3.39 -11.41
N PHE A 43 9.60 -3.92 -12.53
CA PHE A 43 9.38 -3.17 -13.77
C PHE A 43 8.20 -2.18 -13.69
N ALA A 44 7.21 -2.42 -12.81
CA ALA A 44 6.00 -1.61 -12.70
C ALA A 44 6.15 -0.43 -11.73
N ASN A 45 7.09 -0.49 -10.77
CA ASN A 45 7.20 0.54 -9.72
C ASN A 45 7.50 1.95 -10.25
N GLY A 46 8.16 2.08 -11.41
CA GLY A 46 8.42 3.38 -12.03
C GLY A 46 7.23 3.96 -12.81
N ALA A 47 6.23 3.14 -13.14
CA ALA A 47 5.06 3.54 -13.93
C ALA A 47 3.77 3.67 -13.09
N LEU A 48 3.80 3.20 -11.84
CA LEU A 48 2.67 3.27 -10.91
C LEU A 48 2.69 4.62 -10.19
N GLY A 49 2.04 5.62 -10.79
CA GLY A 49 1.79 6.90 -10.15
C GLY A 49 0.79 6.74 -9.00
N MET A 50 1.14 7.25 -7.81
CA MET A 50 0.24 7.22 -6.66
C MET A 50 -0.63 8.47 -6.60
N LYS A 51 -1.95 8.31 -6.75
CA LYS A 51 -2.92 9.39 -6.57
C LYS A 51 -3.63 9.26 -5.24
N LYS A 52 -3.40 10.22 -4.34
CA LYS A 52 -4.14 10.32 -3.07
C LYS A 52 -5.54 10.88 -3.32
N VAL A 53 -6.57 10.05 -3.13
CA VAL A 53 -7.98 10.44 -3.24
C VAL A 53 -8.63 10.40 -1.86
N LYS A 54 -9.45 11.40 -1.54
CA LYS A 54 -10.22 11.43 -0.29
C LYS A 54 -11.54 10.69 -0.52
N PHE A 55 -11.73 9.56 0.16
CA PHE A 55 -13.02 8.88 0.22
C PHE A 55 -13.85 9.48 1.35
N ILE A 56 -15.08 9.89 1.05
CA ILE A 56 -16.05 10.32 2.06
C ILE A 56 -17.02 9.16 2.28
N SER A 57 -17.00 8.61 3.49
CA SER A 57 -17.82 7.46 3.90
C SER A 57 -18.71 7.79 5.10
N ASP A 58 -19.12 9.05 5.24
CA ASP A 58 -19.97 9.47 6.34
C ASP A 58 -21.40 8.96 6.12
N ILE A 59 -22.05 8.47 7.16
CA ILE A 59 -23.34 7.77 7.06
C ILE A 59 -24.42 8.60 7.76
N HIS A 60 -25.41 9.03 7.00
CA HIS A 60 -26.57 9.75 7.50
C HIS A 60 -27.82 8.86 7.48
N ILE A 61 -28.75 9.18 8.38
CA ILE A 61 -30.05 8.50 8.48
C ILE A 61 -31.12 9.55 8.26
N ASP A 62 -31.92 9.36 7.22
CA ASP A 62 -33.08 10.20 6.94
C ASP A 62 -34.15 10.03 8.04
N PRO A 63 -35.05 11.02 8.24
CA PRO A 63 -36.18 10.90 9.16
C PRO A 63 -37.08 9.69 8.91
N ASN A 64 -37.07 9.17 7.67
CA ASN A 64 -37.80 7.96 7.25
C ASN A 64 -37.06 6.64 7.56
N GLY A 65 -35.90 6.71 8.24
CA GLY A 65 -35.09 5.56 8.63
C GLY A 65 -34.17 5.01 7.52
N THR A 66 -34.07 5.70 6.38
CA THR A 66 -33.19 5.30 5.28
C THR A 66 -31.77 5.77 5.53
N VAL A 67 -30.81 4.85 5.38
CA VAL A 67 -29.39 5.13 5.54
C VAL A 67 -28.81 5.58 4.19
N TYR A 68 -28.13 6.72 4.15
CA TYR A 68 -27.44 7.23 2.96
C TYR A 68 -26.01 7.67 3.29
N LEU A 69 -25.10 7.56 2.33
CA LEU A 69 -23.76 8.14 2.48
C LEU A 69 -23.82 9.65 2.20
N SER A 70 -23.10 10.43 3.00
CA SER A 70 -22.75 11.81 2.65
C SER A 70 -21.78 11.76 1.47
N GLN A 71 -22.24 12.24 0.33
CA GLN A 71 -21.45 12.30 -0.90
C GLN A 71 -21.03 13.74 -1.15
N ASP A 72 -19.83 13.92 -1.69
CA ASP A 72 -19.36 15.23 -2.16
C ASP A 72 -20.14 15.57 -3.45
N PRO A 73 -20.89 16.68 -3.51
CA PRO A 73 -21.66 17.05 -4.72
C PRO A 73 -20.78 17.19 -5.96
N ASP A 74 -19.51 17.53 -5.78
CA ASP A 74 -18.55 17.76 -6.85
C ASP A 74 -17.61 16.56 -7.08
N GLY A 75 -17.78 15.46 -6.33
CA GLY A 75 -16.90 14.29 -6.33
C GLY A 75 -17.51 13.04 -6.98
N PRO A 76 -16.67 12.08 -7.44
CA PRO A 76 -17.15 10.83 -8.00
C PRO A 76 -17.82 9.94 -6.94
N HIS A 77 -18.93 9.31 -7.31
CA HIS A 77 -19.66 8.37 -6.46
C HIS A 77 -19.26 6.93 -6.78
N TYR A 78 -18.76 6.21 -5.79
CA TYR A 78 -18.29 4.82 -5.96
C TYR A 78 -19.25 3.77 -5.41
N VAL A 79 -20.30 4.19 -4.69
CA VAL A 79 -21.24 3.31 -4.00
C VAL A 79 -22.66 3.84 -4.09
N GLY A 80 -23.64 2.94 -4.11
CA GLY A 80 -25.05 3.27 -4.22
C GLY A 80 -25.83 2.21 -5.01
N PRO A 81 -27.11 2.45 -5.32
CA PRO A 81 -27.85 1.63 -6.27
C PRO A 81 -27.10 1.56 -7.62
N PRO A 82 -27.14 0.42 -8.33
CA PRO A 82 -26.48 0.27 -9.62
C PRO A 82 -26.91 1.39 -10.57
N SER A 83 -25.95 2.17 -11.06
CA SER A 83 -26.18 3.29 -11.96
C SER A 83 -24.99 3.49 -12.90
N PRO A 84 -25.21 3.97 -14.13
CA PRO A 84 -24.13 4.20 -15.10
C PRO A 84 -23.04 5.13 -14.58
N ASP A 85 -23.39 6.10 -13.73
CA ASP A 85 -22.45 7.08 -13.16
C ASP A 85 -21.44 6.41 -12.22
N ILE A 86 -21.87 5.39 -11.47
CA ILE A 86 -20.98 4.61 -10.58
C ILE A 86 -20.03 3.76 -11.42
N ASP A 87 -20.54 3.08 -12.45
CA ASP A 87 -19.72 2.28 -13.36
C ASP A 87 -18.67 3.14 -14.05
N GLN A 88 -19.05 4.32 -14.53
CA GLN A 88 -18.12 5.28 -15.12
C GLN A 88 -17.08 5.80 -14.12
N ALA A 89 -17.47 6.09 -12.88
CA ALA A 89 -16.52 6.51 -11.85
C ALA A 89 -15.47 5.43 -11.54
N TRP A 90 -15.86 4.16 -11.54
CA TRP A 90 -14.95 3.02 -11.42
C TRP A 90 -14.05 2.88 -12.64
N ASP A 91 -14.60 2.98 -13.84
CA ASP A 91 -13.84 2.91 -15.09
C ASP A 91 -12.81 4.05 -15.16
N ASP A 92 -13.19 5.28 -14.83
CA ASP A 92 -12.29 6.42 -14.79
C ASP A 92 -11.20 6.26 -13.73
N MET A 93 -11.51 5.68 -12.57
CA MET A 93 -10.50 5.41 -11.53
C MET A 93 -9.50 4.34 -11.97
N LEU A 94 -9.96 3.27 -12.62
CA LEU A 94 -9.13 2.14 -13.03
C LEU A 94 -8.35 2.41 -14.31
N LEU A 95 -8.92 3.15 -15.25
CA LEU A 95 -8.32 3.44 -16.55
C LEU A 95 -7.45 4.71 -16.51
N ASN A 96 -7.93 5.80 -15.89
CA ASN A 96 -7.15 7.05 -15.81
C ASN A 96 -6.15 7.06 -14.65
N GLY A 97 -6.18 6.06 -13.77
CA GLY A 97 -5.16 5.85 -12.73
C GLY A 97 -3.76 5.53 -13.29
N GLY A 98 -3.67 5.12 -14.55
CA GLY A 98 -2.42 4.85 -15.27
C GLY A 98 -2.01 5.91 -16.29
N GLU A 99 -2.81 6.96 -16.53
CA GLU A 99 -2.59 7.95 -17.59
C GLU A 99 -2.05 9.29 -17.08
N TYR A 100 -1.02 9.31 -16.24
CA TYR A 100 -0.17 10.51 -16.11
C TYR A 100 1.27 10.08 -15.84
N GLY A 101 2.10 10.15 -16.90
CA GLY A 101 3.56 10.08 -16.79
C GLY A 101 4.17 11.35 -16.22
#